data_AF-A0A2V7XMN4-F1
#
_entry.id   AF-A0A2V7XMN4-F1
#
_cell.length_a   1.000
_cell.length_b   1.000
_cell.length_c   1.000
_cell.angle_alpha   90.00
_cell.angle_beta   90.00
_cell.angle_gamma   90.00
#
_symmetry.space_group_name_H-M   'P 1'
#
loop_
_entity.id
_entity.type
_entity.pdbx_description
1 polymer ?
#
loop_
_entity_poly.entity_id
_entity_poly.type
_entity_poly.pdbx_seq_one_letter_code
_entity_poly.pdbx_strand_id
1 'polypeptide(L)'
;KRAKNILGESAPAEVDTGLLTEAAERELHEAVAQLRSVDGGYESRLRSLSGLRGPVDRFFDDVLVMAEDPRLRANRLGLLSQALSLFYRIADISKLGG
;
A
#
# COMPACT_ATOMS: atom_id res chain seq x y z
N LYS A 1 -3.09 7.14 -15.41
CA LYS A 1 -4.41 6.65 -15.89
C LYS A 1 -4.54 5.13 -16.11
N ARG A 2 -3.50 4.28 -15.94
CA ARG A 2 -3.61 2.82 -16.17
C ARG A 2 -3.72 1.95 -14.91
N ALA A 3 -3.19 2.38 -13.77
CA ALA A 3 -3.28 1.61 -12.52
C ALA A 3 -4.70 1.49 -11.95
N LYS A 4 -5.52 2.55 -12.10
CA LYS A 4 -6.93 2.57 -11.62
C LYS A 4 -7.83 1.52 -12.29
N ASN A 5 -7.50 1.04 -13.49
CA ASN A 5 -8.34 0.08 -14.22
C ASN A 5 -7.96 -1.39 -13.97
N ILE A 6 -6.86 -1.67 -13.26
CA ILE A 6 -6.47 -3.04 -12.89
C ILE A 6 -7.19 -3.47 -11.60
N LEU A 7 -7.64 -2.51 -10.80
CA LEU A 7 -8.35 -2.72 -9.55
C LEU A 7 -9.86 -2.68 -9.83
N GLY A 8 -10.38 -3.80 -10.35
CA GLY A 8 -11.81 -4.04 -10.44
C GLY A 8 -12.49 -3.83 -9.09
N GLU A 9 -13.79 -3.53 -9.12
CA GLU A 9 -14.71 -3.13 -8.03
C GLU A 9 -14.84 -4.10 -6.84
N SER A 10 -13.81 -4.88 -6.49
CA SER A 10 -13.86 -5.92 -5.47
C SER A 10 -12.62 -6.01 -4.57
N ALA A 11 -11.70 -5.04 -4.63
CA ALA A 11 -10.73 -4.90 -3.54
C ALA A 11 -11.46 -4.21 -2.37
N PRO A 12 -11.58 -4.83 -1.18
CA PRO A 12 -12.18 -4.17 -0.04
C PRO A 12 -11.41 -2.86 0.22
N ALA A 13 -12.15 -1.75 0.30
CA ALA A 13 -11.56 -0.43 0.52
C ALA A 13 -10.84 -0.34 1.87
N GLU A 14 -11.13 -1.27 2.78
CA GLU A 14 -10.52 -1.41 4.10
C GLU A 14 -9.84 -2.77 4.20
N VAL A 15 -8.57 -2.75 4.61
CA VAL A 15 -7.81 -3.95 4.93
C VAL A 15 -8.32 -4.48 6.28
N ASP A 16 -8.72 -5.74 6.31
CA ASP A 16 -9.12 -6.40 7.54
C ASP A 16 -7.87 -6.79 8.34
N THR A 17 -7.64 -6.10 9.44
CA THR A 17 -6.50 -6.35 10.34
C THR A 17 -6.56 -7.72 11.00
N GLY A 18 -7.75 -8.33 11.13
CA GLY A 18 -7.93 -9.70 11.61
C GLY A 18 -7.49 -10.77 10.61
N LEU A 19 -7.32 -10.39 9.33
CA LEU A 19 -6.79 -11.25 8.26
C LEU A 19 -5.30 -11.03 7.97
N LEU A 20 -4.61 -10.18 8.76
CA LEU A 20 -3.16 -9.99 8.65
C LEU A 20 -2.44 -11.07 9.47
N THR A 21 -1.96 -12.11 8.79
CA THR A 21 -1.30 -13.26 9.42
C THR A 21 0.17 -13.00 9.63
N GLU A 22 0.85 -12.42 8.63
CA GLU A 22 2.30 -12.23 8.68
C GLU A 22 2.67 -10.87 9.28
N ALA A 23 3.85 -10.81 9.90
CA ALA A 23 4.42 -9.56 10.41
C ALA A 23 4.59 -8.52 9.29
N ALA A 24 5.07 -8.94 8.12
CA ALA A 24 5.28 -8.07 6.97
C ALA A 24 3.98 -7.41 6.45
N GLU A 25 2.83 -8.08 6.55
CA GLU A 25 1.53 -7.48 6.19
C GLU A 25 1.14 -6.36 7.16
N ARG A 26 1.38 -6.58 8.45
CA ARG A 26 1.09 -5.60 9.50
C ARG A 26 2.00 -4.39 9.40
N GLU A 27 3.29 -4.62 9.16
CA GLU A 27 4.27 -3.55 8.94
C GLU A 27 3.92 -2.70 7.72
N LEU A 28 3.55 -3.33 6.60
CA LEU A 28 3.13 -2.60 5.41
C LEU A 28 1.84 -1.81 5.66
N HIS A 29 0.86 -2.40 6.36
CA HIS A 29 -0.38 -1.73 6.74
C HIS A 29 -0.13 -0.51 7.63
N GLU A 30 0.73 -0.64 8.64
CA GLU A 30 1.09 0.47 9.51
C GLU A 30 1.83 1.58 8.76
N ALA A 31 2.79 1.22 7.89
CA ALA A 31 3.51 2.18 7.07
C ALA A 31 2.57 2.96 6.13
N VAL A 32 1.59 2.28 5.54
CA VAL A 32 0.53 2.88 4.71
C VAL A 32 -0.37 3.82 5.52
N ALA A 33 -0.75 3.42 6.74
CA ALA A 33 -1.55 4.24 7.64
C ALA A 33 -0.80 5.50 8.10
N GLN A 34 0.49 5.35 8.46
CA GLN A 34 1.36 6.48 8.80
C GLN A 34 1.45 7.45 7.63
N LEU A 35 1.69 6.96 6.40
CA LEU A 35 1.78 7.80 5.20
C LEU A 35 0.50 8.61 4.93
N ARG A 36 -0.67 8.01 5.22
CA ARG A 36 -1.98 8.68 5.11
C ARG A 36 -2.16 9.80 6.14
N SER A 37 -1.58 9.64 7.33
CA SER A 37 -1.67 10.61 8.42
C SER A 37 -0.69 11.79 8.30
N VAL A 38 0.27 11.72 7.36
CA VAL A 38 1.22 12.82 7.13
C VAL A 38 0.49 13.98 6.44
N ASP A 39 -0.05 14.89 7.24
CA ASP A 39 -0.43 16.25 6.83
C ASP A 39 0.84 17.09 6.67
N GLY A 40 1.53 16.89 5.56
CA GLY A 40 2.83 17.52 5.30
C GLY A 40 3.01 17.96 3.86
N GLY A 41 3.88 18.94 3.68
CA GLY A 41 4.35 19.38 2.36
C GLY A 41 4.96 18.24 1.55
N TYR A 42 5.24 18.51 0.28
CA TYR A 42 5.75 17.53 -0.68
C TYR A 42 6.99 16.77 -0.16
N GLU A 43 7.95 17.45 0.48
CA GLU A 43 9.15 16.83 1.06
C GLU A 43 8.87 15.83 2.17
N SER A 44 7.97 16.14 3.11
CA SER A 44 7.61 15.23 4.20
C SER A 44 6.96 13.95 3.68
N ARG A 45 6.13 14.08 2.64
CA ARG A 45 5.51 12.92 1.97
C ARG A 45 6.53 12.10 1.18
N LEU A 46 7.48 12.75 0.50
CA LEU A 46 8.59 12.08 -0.19
C LEU A 46 9.48 11.27 0.76
N ARG A 47 9.85 11.85 1.90
CA ARG A 47 10.65 11.18 2.94
C ARG A 47 9.92 9.99 3.53
N SER A 48 8.62 10.12 3.73
CA SER A 48 7.80 9.01 4.22
C SER A 48 7.68 7.92 3.14
N LEU A 49 7.64 8.29 1.86
CA LEU A 49 7.60 7.36 0.73
C LEU A 49 8.86 6.50 0.64
N SER A 50 10.05 7.06 0.90
CA SER A 50 11.29 6.28 0.90
C SER A 50 11.31 5.22 2.01
N GLY A 51 10.61 5.49 3.11
CA GLY A 51 10.42 4.52 4.20
C GLY A 51 9.50 3.34 3.82
N LEU A 52 8.64 3.51 2.81
CA LEU A 52 7.69 2.47 2.39
C LEU A 52 8.36 1.31 1.64
N ARG A 53 9.53 1.54 1.01
CA ARG A 53 10.22 0.53 0.20
C ARG A 53 10.58 -0.73 1.01
N GLY A 54 11.10 -0.56 2.22
CA GLY A 54 11.51 -1.69 3.07
C GLY A 54 10.35 -2.63 3.42
N PRO A 55 9.23 -2.11 3.98
CA PRO A 55 8.03 -2.91 4.25
C PRO A 55 7.41 -3.55 3.00
N VAL A 56 7.46 -2.87 1.85
CA VAL A 56 6.96 -3.43 0.58
C VAL A 56 7.83 -4.60 0.13
N ASP A 57 9.16 -4.45 0.13
CA ASP A 57 10.08 -5.52 -0.26
C ASP A 57 9.89 -6.76 0.65
N ARG A 58 9.86 -6.56 1.98
CA ARG A 58 9.57 -7.64 2.94
C ARG A 58 8.21 -8.29 2.72
N PHE A 59 7.18 -7.51 2.38
CA PHE A 59 5.88 -8.06 2.06
C PHE A 59 5.95 -9.00 0.85
N PHE A 60 6.69 -8.66 -0.21
CA PHE A 60 6.84 -9.55 -1.36
C PHE A 60 7.71 -10.79 -1.08
N ASP A 61 8.69 -10.67 -0.17
CA ASP A 61 9.57 -11.78 0.21
C ASP A 61 8.85 -12.76 1.16
N ASP A 62 8.15 -12.25 2.16
CA ASP A 62 7.57 -13.05 3.26
C ASP A 62 6.10 -13.42 3.02
N VAL A 63 5.37 -12.67 2.19
CA VAL A 63 3.91 -12.82 2.02
C VAL A 63 3.58 -13.36 0.63
N LEU A 64 3.02 -14.58 0.60
CA LEU A 64 2.50 -15.16 -0.63
C LEU A 64 1.21 -14.44 -1.06
N VAL A 65 1.33 -13.44 -1.93
CA VAL A 65 0.18 -12.62 -2.40
C VAL A 65 -0.94 -13.50 -2.98
N MET A 66 -0.57 -14.56 -3.69
CA MET A 66 -1.49 -15.56 -4.24
C MET A 66 -1.79 -16.67 -3.22
N ALA A 67 -2.25 -16.29 -2.03
CA ALA A 67 -2.71 -17.23 -1.02
C ALA A 67 -3.86 -18.11 -1.55
N GLU A 68 -3.93 -19.35 -1.09
CA GLU A 68 -5.03 -20.28 -1.41
C GLU A 68 -6.37 -19.79 -0.86
N ASP A 69 -6.35 -19.14 0.31
CA ASP A 69 -7.54 -18.54 0.89
C ASP A 69 -7.94 -17.27 0.10
N PRO A 70 -9.11 -17.25 -0.55
CA PRO A 70 -9.57 -16.10 -1.32
C PRO A 70 -9.74 -14.84 -0.45
N ARG A 71 -10.03 -14.97 0.85
CA ARG A 71 -10.16 -13.84 1.78
C ARG A 71 -8.80 -13.20 2.06
N LEU A 72 -7.78 -14.01 2.37
CA LEU A 72 -6.41 -13.53 2.56
C LEU A 72 -5.87 -12.89 1.28
N ARG A 73 -6.09 -13.54 0.13
CA ARG A 73 -5.69 -12.99 -1.17
C ARG A 73 -6.35 -11.63 -1.44
N ALA A 74 -7.65 -11.49 -1.19
CA ALA A 74 -8.34 -10.22 -1.37
C ALA A 74 -7.79 -9.14 -0.43
N ASN A 75 -7.47 -9.49 0.82
CA ASN A 75 -6.89 -8.58 1.80
C ASN A 75 -5.49 -8.10 1.38
N ARG A 76 -4.62 -9.03 0.97
CA ARG A 76 -3.25 -8.77 0.46
C ARG A 76 -3.27 -7.86 -0.77
N LEU A 77 -4.16 -8.14 -1.71
CA LEU A 77 -4.35 -7.30 -2.91
C LEU A 77 -4.89 -5.90 -2.55
N GLY A 78 -5.81 -5.82 -1.58
CA GLY A 78 -6.30 -4.56 -1.04
C GLY A 78 -5.19 -3.71 -0.42
N LEU A 79 -4.30 -4.33 0.36
CA LEU A 79 -3.17 -3.65 0.98
C LEU A 79 -2.17 -3.11 -0.08
N LEU A 80 -1.82 -3.93 -1.07
CA LEU A 80 -0.99 -3.51 -2.20
C LEU A 80 -1.63 -2.37 -2.99
N SER A 81 -2.93 -2.43 -3.23
CA SER A 81 -3.69 -1.36 -3.90
C SER A 81 -3.59 -0.03 -3.17
N GLN A 82 -3.73 -0.05 -1.84
CA GLN A 82 -3.62 1.15 -1.01
C GLN A 82 -2.20 1.73 -1.05
N ALA A 83 -1.17 0.89 -0.90
CA ALA A 83 0.22 1.30 -1.00
C ALA A 83 0.53 1.94 -2.37
N LEU A 84 0.14 1.29 -3.47
CA LEU A 84 0.33 1.80 -4.83
C LEU A 84 -0.43 3.11 -5.07
N SER A 85 -1.66 3.23 -4.57
CA SER A 85 -2.47 4.44 -4.72
C SER A 85 -1.81 5.65 -4.05
N LEU A 86 -1.22 5.46 -2.87
CA LEU A 86 -0.46 6.50 -2.18
C LEU A 86 0.83 6.86 -2.92
N PHE A 87 1.55 5.85 -3.42
CA PHE A 87 2.74 6.05 -4.22
C PHE A 87 2.44 6.89 -5.47
N TYR A 88 1.39 6.55 -6.21
CA TYR A 88 0.97 7.33 -7.36
C TYR A 88 0.55 8.74 -7.00
N ARG A 89 -0.16 8.94 -5.87
CA ARG A 89 -0.58 10.28 -5.45
C ARG A 89 0.60 11.19 -5.15
N ILE A 90 1.65 10.67 -4.51
CA ILE A 90 2.86 11.43 -4.21
C ILE A 90 3.69 11.66 -5.48
N ALA A 91 3.81 10.65 -6.34
CA ALA A 91 4.51 10.77 -7.62
C ALA A 91 3.79 11.68 -8.64
N ASP A 92 2.48 11.87 -8.54
CA ASP A 92 1.75 12.83 -9.38
C ASP A 92 2.04 14.26 -8.90
N ILE A 93 2.07 14.48 -7.58
CA ILE A 93 2.45 15.78 -6.99
C ILE A 93 3.90 16.14 -7.36
N SER A 94 4.81 15.17 -7.44
CA SER A 94 6.19 15.44 -7.90
C SER A 94 6.26 16.00 -9.30
N LYS A 95 5.30 15.64 -10.17
CA LYS A 95 5.25 16.10 -11.56
C LYS A 95 4.55 17.44 -11.75
N LEU A 96 3.80 17.89 -10.76
CA LEU A 96 3.07 19.17 -10.79
C LEU A 96 3.86 20.33 -10.16
N GLY A 97 4.94 20.05 -9.43
CA GLY A 97 5.77 21.05 -8.74
C GLY A 97 7.11 21.36 -9.41
N GLY A 98 7.28 21.01 -10.69
CA GLY A 98 8.46 21.32 -11.51
C GLY A 98 8.17 22.37 -12.57
#